data_AF-A0A6M1KTJ6-F1
#
_entry.id   AF-A0A6M1KTJ6-F1
#
_cell.length_a   1.000
_cell.length_b   1.000
_cell.length_c   1.000
_cell.angle_alpha   90.00
_cell.angle_beta   90.00
_cell.angle_gamma   90.00
#
_symmetry.space_group_name_H-M   'P 1'
#
loop_
_entity.id
_entity.type
_entity.pdbx_description
1 polymer ?
#
loop_
_entity_poly.entity_id
_entity_poly.type
_entity_poly.pdbx_seq_one_letter_code
_entity_poly.pdbx_strand_id
1 'polypeptide(L)' 'MSEEKVNAKLEQAGGKIKEGFGKVTGDKSLETEGKVDQAASKIKEVAADAKDAVKGFVKGLKQDK' A
#
# COMPACT_ATOMS: atom_id res chain seq x y z
N MET A 1 9.54 30.49 -37.30
CA MET A 1 8.62 29.72 -36.43
C MET A 1 8.95 28.25 -36.58
N SER A 2 10.07 27.75 -36.04
CA SER A 2 10.45 26.37 -36.43
C SER A 2 11.09 25.53 -35.34
N GLU A 3 12.23 25.90 -34.74
CA GLU A 3 12.92 24.92 -33.86
C GLU A 3 12.65 25.12 -32.38
N GLU A 4 12.63 26.35 -31.88
CA GLU A 4 12.55 26.61 -30.44
C GLU A 4 11.20 26.23 -29.80
N LYS A 5 10.08 26.50 -30.50
CA LYS A 5 8.74 26.09 -30.06
C LYS A 5 8.52 24.58 -30.16
N VAL A 6 9.19 23.90 -31.08
CA VAL A 6 9.13 22.44 -31.22
C VAL A 6 9.91 21.77 -30.10
N ASN A 7 11.10 22.30 -29.77
CA ASN A 7 11.92 21.81 -28.67
C ASN A 7 11.18 21.93 -27.32
N ALA A 8 10.58 23.09 -27.04
CA ALA A 8 9.79 23.29 -25.83
C ALA A 8 8.58 22.33 -25.73
N LYS A 9 7.90 22.05 -26.85
CA LYS A 9 6.79 21.08 -26.86
C LYS A 9 7.26 19.63 -26.71
N LEU A 10 8.41 19.28 -27.27
CA LEU A 10 8.99 17.94 -27.12
C LEU A 10 9.47 17.69 -25.70
N GLU A 11 10.10 18.67 -25.05
CA GLU A 11 10.46 18.55 -23.63
C GLU A 11 9.23 18.44 -22.74
N GLN A 12 8.16 19.20 -23.00
CA GLN A 12 6.90 19.04 -22.25
C GLN A 12 6.23 17.68 -22.50
N ALA A 13 6.27 17.16 -23.72
CA ALA A 13 5.72 15.84 -24.04
C ALA A 13 6.55 14.73 -23.39
N GLY A 14 7.88 14.81 -23.50
CA GLY A 14 8.82 13.88 -22.85
C GLY A 14 8.76 13.93 -21.33
N GLY A 15 8.56 15.12 -20.75
CA GLY A 15 8.35 15.32 -19.31
C GLY A 15 7.06 14.66 -18.83
N LYS A 16 5.94 14.87 -19.52
CA LYS A 16 4.67 14.19 -19.20
C LYS A 16 4.74 12.68 -19.36
N ILE A 17 5.47 12.20 -20.37
CA ILE A 17 5.71 10.76 -20.55
C ILE A 17 6.60 10.23 -19.42
N LYS A 18 7.68 10.92 -19.02
CA LYS A 18 8.52 10.50 -17.88
C LYS A 18 7.79 10.56 -16.55
N GLU A 19 6.94 11.55 -16.30
CA GLU A 19 6.12 11.61 -15.08
C GLU A 19 5.01 10.54 -15.09
N GLY A 20 4.35 10.34 -16.24
CA GLY A 20 3.35 9.28 -16.41
C GLY A 20 3.98 7.90 -16.27
N PHE A 21 5.15 7.69 -16.88
CA PHE A 21 5.91 6.46 -16.84
C PHE A 21 6.58 6.26 -15.47
N GLY A 22 7.03 7.31 -14.79
CA GLY A 22 7.57 7.24 -13.43
C GLY A 22 6.51 6.88 -12.39
N LYS A 23 5.28 7.40 -12.55
CA LYS A 23 4.11 6.93 -11.77
C LYS A 23 3.69 5.51 -12.12
N VAL A 24 3.91 5.06 -13.36
CA VAL A 24 3.49 3.74 -13.85
C VAL A 24 4.54 2.64 -13.59
N THR A 25 5.84 2.97 -13.59
CA THR A 25 6.95 1.99 -13.54
C THR A 25 7.42 1.64 -12.13
N GLY A 26 6.82 2.19 -11.07
CA GLY A 26 6.69 1.42 -9.84
C GLY A 26 7.31 1.94 -8.54
N ASP A 27 7.26 3.24 -8.24
CA ASP A 27 7.34 3.71 -6.84
C ASP A 27 5.96 3.93 -6.21
N LYS A 28 4.97 3.18 -6.71
CA LYS A 28 3.62 3.08 -6.11
C LYS A 28 3.25 1.62 -5.80
N SER A 29 3.82 0.64 -6.51
CA SER A 29 3.60 -0.78 -6.20
C SER A 29 4.26 -1.17 -4.87
N LEU A 30 5.52 -0.78 -4.65
CA LEU A 30 6.21 -1.04 -3.36
C LEU A 30 5.54 -0.31 -2.18
N GLU A 31 5.11 0.94 -2.37
CA GLU A 31 4.37 1.68 -1.34
C GLU A 31 2.95 1.12 -1.09
N THR A 32 2.28 0.60 -2.12
CA THR A 32 0.92 0.05 -1.97
C THR A 32 0.96 -1.35 -1.37
N GLU A 33 1.90 -2.20 -1.80
CA GLU A 33 2.09 -3.53 -1.20
C GLU A 33 2.48 -3.39 0.27
N GLY A 34 3.40 -2.48 0.63
CA GLY A 34 3.75 -2.24 2.03
C GLY A 34 2.58 -1.74 2.89
N LYS A 35 1.72 -0.86 2.36
CA LYS A 35 0.55 -0.34 3.10
C LYS A 35 -0.58 -1.36 3.22
N VAL A 36 -0.79 -2.17 2.19
CA VAL A 36 -1.79 -3.26 2.22
C VAL A 36 -1.32 -4.37 3.16
N ASP A 37 -0.04 -4.72 3.15
CA ASP A 37 0.52 -5.74 4.04
C ASP A 37 0.50 -5.27 5.50
N GLN A 38 0.76 -3.98 5.77
CA GLN A 38 0.56 -3.41 7.11
C GLN A 38 -0.90 -3.39 7.55
N ALA A 39 -1.83 -3.06 6.65
CA ALA A 39 -3.25 -3.07 6.97
C ALA A 39 -3.76 -4.49 7.25
N ALA A 40 -3.36 -5.46 6.43
CA ALA A 40 -3.67 -6.87 6.61
C ALA A 40 -3.07 -7.43 7.90
N SER A 41 -1.84 -7.03 8.23
CA SER A 41 -1.17 -7.42 9.48
C SER A 41 -1.91 -6.88 10.71
N LYS A 42 -2.32 -5.60 10.72
CA LYS A 42 -3.13 -5.04 11.82
C LYS A 42 -4.48 -5.74 11.98
N ILE A 43 -5.15 -6.09 10.88
CA ILE A 43 -6.42 -6.82 10.93
C ILE A 43 -6.23 -8.23 11.49
N LYS A 44 -5.16 -8.93 11.07
CA LYS A 44 -4.82 -10.26 11.61
C LYS A 44 -4.48 -10.19 13.10
N GLU A 45 -3.76 -9.18 13.54
CA GLU A 45 -3.38 -9.01 14.94
C GLU A 45 -4.61 -8.76 15.83
N VAL A 46 -5.50 -7.85 15.43
CA VAL A 46 -6.76 -7.59 16.15
C VAL A 46 -7.67 -8.83 16.18
N ALA A 47 -7.75 -9.57 15.07
CA ALA A 47 -8.54 -10.79 15.03
C ALA A 47 -7.93 -11.93 15.87
N ALA A 48 -6.60 -12.01 15.94
CA ALA A 48 -5.89 -12.97 16.78
C ALA A 48 -6.07 -12.64 18.27
N ASP A 49 -5.91 -11.37 18.65
CA ASP A 49 -6.08 -10.90 20.03
C ASP A 49 -7.52 -11.15 20.53
N ALA A 50 -8.52 -10.85 19.71
CA ALA A 50 -9.92 -11.15 20.01
C ALA A 50 -10.19 -12.66 20.17
N LYS A 51 -9.60 -13.49 19.31
CA LYS A 51 -9.72 -14.95 19.44
C LYS A 51 -9.01 -15.48 20.69
N ASP A 52 -7.85 -14.93 21.02
CA ASP A 52 -7.08 -15.36 22.19
C ASP A 52 -7.78 -14.95 23.49
N ALA A 53 -8.30 -13.72 23.58
CA ALA A 53 -9.10 -13.26 24.70
C ALA A 53 -10.35 -14.13 24.93
N VAL A 54 -11.08 -14.46 23.87
CA VAL A 54 -12.24 -15.37 23.95
C VAL A 54 -11.82 -16.76 24.40
N LYS A 55 -10.72 -17.29 23.85
CA LYS A 55 -10.22 -18.62 24.21
C LYS A 55 -9.70 -18.67 25.65
N GLY A 56 -9.03 -17.61 26.12
CA GLY A 56 -8.60 -17.42 27.49
C GLY A 56 -9.78 -17.38 28.45
N PHE A 57 -10.82 -16.62 28.13
CA PHE A 57 -12.06 -16.55 28.92
C PHE A 57 -12.77 -17.91 28.99
N VAL A 58 -12.95 -18.59 27.84
CA VAL A 58 -13.57 -19.93 27.77
C VAL A 58 -12.74 -20.97 28.53
N LYS A 59 -11.41 -20.87 28.49
CA LYS A 59 -10.52 -21.77 29.22
C LYS A 59 -10.58 -21.51 30.73
N GLY A 60 -10.62 -20.25 31.16
CA GLY A 60 -10.83 -19.87 32.56
C GLY A 60 -12.15 -20.42 33.10
N LEU A 61 -13.25 -20.26 32.35
CA LEU A 61 -14.57 -20.81 32.69
C LEU A 61 -14.61 -22.35 32.75
N LYS A 62 -13.73 -23.05 32.04
CA LYS A 62 -13.63 -24.51 32.09
C LYS A 62 -12.76 -25.04 33.22
N GLN A 63 -11.93 -24.20 33.85
CA GLN A 63 -10.98 -24.63 34.88
C GLN A 63 -11.56 -24.50 36.31
N ASP A 64 -12.63 -23.73 36.50
CA ASP A 64 -13.34 -23.51 37.78
C ASP A 64 -14.49 -24.51 38.06
N LYS A 65 -14.54 -25.66 37.35
CA LYS A 65 -15.48 -26.76 37.62
C LYS A 65 -14.74 -28.08 37.79
#